data_AF-A0A954B0P1-F1
#
_entry.id   AF-A0A954B0P1-F1
#
_cell.length_a   1.000
_cell.length_b   1.000
_cell.length_c   1.000
_cell.angle_alpha   90.00
_cell.angle_beta   90.00
_cell.angle_gamma   90.00
#
_symmetry.space_group_name_H-M   'P 1'
#
loop_
_entity.id
_entity.type
_entity.pdbx_description
1 polymer ?
#
loop_
_entity_poly.entity_id
_entity_poly.type
_entity_poly.pdbx_seq_one_letter_code
_entity_poly.pdbx_strand_id
1 'polypeptide(L)' 'MSDRLPHEKGFHISWDQIHRDSRALAWRLDGHGPEDGNWRAVVAITRGGMAPAM' A
#
# COMPACT_ATOMS: atom_id res chain seq x y z
N MET A 1 -27.93 -19.67 -13.35
CA MET A 1 -26.58 -19.52 -13.93
C MET A 1 -25.90 -18.37 -13.21
N SER A 2 -24.67 -18.62 -12.74
CA SER A 2 -23.92 -17.88 -11.73
C SER A 2 -23.88 -16.36 -11.92
N ASP A 3 -24.38 -15.62 -10.92
CA ASP A 3 -24.30 -14.16 -10.83
C ASP A 3 -22.99 -13.82 -10.08
N ARG A 4 -21.86 -13.90 -10.80
CA ARG A 4 -20.54 -13.57 -10.25
C ARG A 4 -20.41 -12.06 -10.16
N LEU A 5 -20.63 -11.52 -8.97
CA LEU A 5 -20.43 -10.10 -8.68
C LEU A 5 -18.96 -9.71 -9.03
N PRO A 6 -18.72 -8.51 -9.59
CA PRO A 6 -17.42 -8.11 -10.16
C PRO A 6 -16.22 -8.07 -9.20
N HIS A 7 -16.43 -8.36 -7.92
CA HIS A 7 -15.39 -8.41 -6.87
C HIS A 7 -14.69 -9.76 -6.73
N GLU A 8 -15.01 -10.76 -7.56
CA GLU A 8 -14.28 -12.05 -7.57
C GLU A 8 -12.79 -11.91 -8.01
N LYS A 9 -12.32 -10.72 -8.36
CA LYS A 9 -10.90 -10.41 -8.58
C LYS A 9 -10.24 -9.76 -7.36
N GLY A 10 -10.69 -10.09 -6.15
CA GLY A 10 -10.04 -9.67 -4.92
C GLY A 10 -8.74 -10.45 -4.69
N PHE A 11 -7.61 -9.76 -4.63
CA PHE A 11 -6.37 -10.36 -4.15
C PHE A 11 -6.36 -10.30 -2.62
N HIS A 12 -6.74 -11.41 -1.98
CA HIS A 12 -6.77 -11.51 -0.52
C HIS A 12 -5.35 -11.72 0.01
N ILE A 13 -4.93 -10.86 0.92
CA ILE A 13 -3.64 -10.95 1.63
C ILE A 13 -3.88 -10.95 3.12
N SER A 14 -2.94 -11.54 3.86
CA SER A 14 -2.96 -11.49 5.33
C SER A 14 -2.46 -10.13 5.84
N TRP A 15 -2.81 -9.81 7.08
CA TRP A 15 -2.28 -8.63 7.76
C TRP A 15 -0.75 -8.66 7.92
N ASP A 16 -0.17 -9.84 8.08
CA ASP A 16 1.30 -9.96 8.16
C ASP A 16 1.96 -9.66 6.82
N GLN A 17 1.35 -10.09 5.72
CA GLN A 17 1.86 -9.85 4.37
C GLN A 17 1.87 -8.36 4.03
N ILE A 18 0.77 -7.63 4.30
CA ILE A 18 0.73 -6.18 4.05
C ILE A 18 1.79 -5.44 4.87
N HIS A 19 1.99 -5.76 6.15
CA HIS A 19 3.04 -5.12 6.97
C HIS A 19 4.45 -5.41 6.45
N ARG A 20 4.72 -6.67 6.10
CA ARG A 20 6.04 -7.07 5.59
C ARG A 20 6.36 -6.36 4.27
N ASP A 21 5.41 -6.33 3.36
CA ASP A 21 5.58 -5.72 2.04
C ASP A 21 5.69 -4.19 2.15
N SER A 22 4.90 -3.54 3.01
CA SER A 22 5.02 -2.10 3.31
C SER A 22 6.39 -1.75 3.91
N ARG A 23 6.93 -2.57 4.81
CA ARG A 23 8.27 -2.34 5.39
C ARG A 23 9.38 -2.50 4.36
N ALA A 24 9.29 -3.52 3.50
CA ALA A 24 10.23 -3.70 2.41
C ALA A 24 10.15 -2.55 1.40
N LEU A 25 8.95 -2.02 1.13
CA LEU A 25 8.76 -0.84 0.30
C LEU A 25 9.39 0.41 0.93
N ALA A 26 9.18 0.64 2.23
CA ALA A 26 9.78 1.77 2.94
C ALA A 26 11.31 1.77 2.81
N TRP A 27 11.97 0.61 2.99
CA TRP A 27 13.43 0.49 2.78
C TRP A 27 13.87 0.76 1.35
N ARG A 28 13.06 0.40 0.36
CA ARG A 28 13.36 0.67 -1.05
C ARG A 28 13.14 2.13 -1.43
N LEU A 29 12.32 2.87 -0.68
CA LEU A 29 12.06 4.29 -0.92
C LEU A 29 12.97 5.19 -0.08
N ASP A 30 13.60 4.65 0.97
CA ASP A 30 14.52 5.38 1.81
C ASP A 30 15.68 5.97 0.98
N GLY A 31 15.95 7.26 1.17
CA GLY A 31 16.96 7.99 0.38
C GLY A 31 16.61 8.25 -1.09
N HIS A 32 15.45 7.82 -1.58
CA HIS A 32 14.98 8.07 -2.95
C HIS A 32 14.05 9.28 -3.08
N GLY A 33 13.82 10.01 -1.99
CA GLY A 33 13.02 11.23 -2.01
C GLY A 33 13.67 12.36 -2.82
N PRO A 34 12.88 13.31 -3.35
CA PRO A 34 13.40 14.59 -3.83
C PRO A 34 14.19 15.30 -2.71
N GLU A 35 15.10 16.23 -3.06
CA GLU A 35 15.88 17.00 -2.05
C GLU A 35 16.76 16.10 -1.15
N ASP A 36 17.80 15.51 -1.74
CA ASP A 36 18.79 14.66 -1.05
C ASP A 36 18.17 13.46 -0.29
N GLY A 37 17.11 12.87 -0.86
CA GLY A 37 16.46 11.69 -0.31
C GLY A 37 15.29 11.98 0.64
N ASN A 38 14.92 13.25 0.86
CA ASN A 38 13.91 13.64 1.84
C ASN A 38 12.48 13.67 1.29
N TRP A 39 11.65 12.75 1.76
CA TRP A 39 10.22 12.79 1.48
C TRP A 39 9.52 13.87 2.31
N ARG A 40 8.72 14.73 1.66
CA ARG A 40 8.03 15.84 2.31
C ARG A 40 6.75 15.44 3.05
N ALA A 41 6.06 14.42 2.55
CA ALA A 41 4.81 13.93 3.12
C ALA A 41 4.43 12.55 2.53
N VAL A 42 3.54 11.85 3.24
CA VAL A 42 2.77 10.71 2.73
C VAL A 42 1.32 11.16 2.57
N VAL A 43 0.73 10.93 1.40
CA VAL A 43 -0.65 11.35 1.10
C VAL A 43 -1.54 10.12 0.92
N ALA A 44 -2.46 9.93 1.85
CA ALA A 44 -3.46 8.86 1.78
C ALA A 44 -4.69 9.29 0.97
N ILE A 45 -5.01 8.53 -0.08
CA ILE A 45 -6.28 8.67 -0.80
C ILE A 45 -7.36 7.87 -0.06
N THR A 46 -8.47 8.51 0.31
CA THR A 46 -9.51 7.89 1.14
C THR A 46 -10.25 6.75 0.42
N ARG A 47 -11.05 5.96 1.17
CA ARG A 47 -11.72 4.72 0.72
C ARG A 47 -10.77 3.55 0.43
N GLY A 48 -9.70 3.43 1.22
CA GLY A 48 -8.79 2.28 1.20
C GLY A 48 -7.32 2.63 1.47
N GLY A 49 -6.90 3.87 1.20
CA GLY A 49 -5.50 4.27 1.34
C GLY A 49 -5.05 4.62 2.76
N MET A 50 -5.93 4.65 3.76
CA MET A 50 -5.52 4.97 5.14
C MET A 50 -4.77 3.84 5.85
N ALA A 51 -5.16 2.58 5.62
CA ALA A 51 -4.51 1.42 6.25
C ALA A 51 -3.04 1.23 5.86
N PRO A 52 -2.64 1.36 4.57
CA PRO A 52 -1.23 1.23 4.18
C PRO A 52 -0.40 2.52 4.39
N ALA A 53 -1.03 3.66 4.73
CA ALA A 53 -0.34 4.93 4.90
C ALA A 53 0.14 5.18 6.35
N MET A 54 -0.28 4.34 7.30
CA MET A 54 0.12 4.37 8.71
C MET A 54 1.35 3.47 8.93
#